data_AF-A0A1I0KWM9-F1
#
_entry.id   AF-A0A1I0KWM9-F1
#
_cell.length_a   1.000
_cell.length_b   1.000
_cell.length_c   1.000
_cell.angle_alpha   90.00
_cell.angle_beta   90.00
_cell.angle_gamma   90.00
#
_symmetry.space_group_name_H-M   'P 1'
#
loop_
_entity.id
_entity.type
_entity.pdbx_description
1 polymer ?
#
loop_
_entity_poly.entity_id
_entity_poly.type
_entity_poly.pdbx_seq_one_letter_code
_entity_poly.pdbx_strand_id
1 'polypeptide(L)'
;MSFFKREREPARRPDADADLDSLLALVAESRGFVCEFAADGGSLTLRGEPTLTVRLTGLRREAGRRAREDWPVLVSEHLAHAVATAGEPADLCDLEQAAPLLRTRVESVDELADPARIVGRHLNADLVELLTAAGRPVRPEEAGCWPVPTAQALDLAVANVRREERLPVEPIELSGTPVLRLTGTAPSAATHLRWLDDYLTVPPDGVLVVLPDPYTLLVHPVDGIGVVRAIERLRVHAARTGGLSPQVHWWHGGRLTLIKADIVMRGGQTRLVVAPPPEFARVLARLAV
;
A
#
# COMPACT_ATOMS: atom_id res chain seq x y z
N MET A 1 6.94 -18.48 -57.60
CA MET A 1 8.27 -18.80 -57.03
C MET A 1 9.06 -17.49 -57.03
N SER A 2 9.66 -16.96 -55.98
CA SER A 2 9.80 -17.29 -54.57
C SER A 2 9.98 -15.94 -53.86
N PHE A 3 9.17 -15.64 -52.84
CA PHE A 3 9.34 -14.45 -52.01
C PHE A 3 10.45 -14.74 -51.01
N PHE A 4 11.62 -14.10 -51.17
CA PHE A 4 12.67 -14.13 -50.16
C PHE A 4 12.22 -13.34 -48.93
N LYS A 5 11.79 -14.10 -47.91
CA LYS A 5 11.55 -13.61 -46.56
C LYS A 5 12.91 -13.19 -46.00
N ARG A 6 13.16 -11.88 -45.93
CA ARG A 6 14.33 -11.30 -45.27
C ARG A 6 14.22 -11.68 -43.79
N GLU A 7 15.04 -12.63 -43.34
CA GLU A 7 15.22 -12.92 -41.91
C GLU A 7 15.67 -11.62 -41.25
N ARG A 8 14.81 -11.09 -40.40
CA ARG A 8 15.06 -9.89 -39.63
C ARG A 8 16.07 -10.30 -38.56
N GLU A 9 17.31 -9.90 -38.75
CA GLU A 9 18.39 -10.03 -37.78
C GLU A 9 17.87 -9.56 -36.41
N PRO A 10 17.96 -10.38 -35.35
CA PRO A 10 17.45 -10.00 -34.04
C PRO A 10 18.19 -8.74 -33.60
N ALA A 11 17.44 -7.68 -33.27
CA ALA A 11 17.99 -6.43 -32.80
C ALA A 11 18.95 -6.70 -31.64
N ARG A 12 20.19 -6.23 -31.76
CA ARG A 12 21.22 -6.40 -30.74
C ARG A 12 20.68 -5.85 -29.42
N ARG A 13 20.55 -6.72 -28.42
CA ARG A 13 20.06 -6.33 -27.09
C ARG A 13 21.00 -5.26 -26.50
N PRO A 14 20.47 -4.27 -25.77
CA PRO A 14 21.29 -3.32 -25.03
C PRO A 14 22.29 -4.06 -24.12
N ASP A 15 23.53 -3.56 -23.98
CA ASP A 15 24.55 -4.23 -23.16
C ASP A 15 24.11 -4.45 -21.70
N ALA A 16 23.32 -3.50 -21.17
CA ALA A 16 22.70 -3.61 -19.84
C ALA A 16 21.74 -4.81 -19.71
N ASP A 17 21.02 -5.15 -20.77
CA ASP A 17 20.10 -6.29 -20.80
C ASP A 17 20.87 -7.62 -20.85
N ALA A 18 22.02 -7.65 -21.52
CA ALA A 18 22.87 -8.84 -21.58
C ALA A 18 23.55 -9.14 -20.22
N ASP A 19 23.98 -8.10 -19.50
CA ASP A 19 24.51 -8.24 -18.14
C ASP A 19 23.44 -8.81 -17.18
N LEU A 20 22.21 -8.29 -17.26
CA LEU A 20 21.10 -8.77 -16.45
C LEU A 20 20.68 -10.21 -16.82
N ASP A 21 20.65 -10.55 -18.10
CA ASP A 21 20.39 -11.91 -18.58
C ASP A 21 21.44 -12.90 -18.03
N SER A 22 22.71 -12.50 -18.00
CA SER A 22 23.79 -13.32 -17.44
C SER A 22 23.62 -13.56 -15.94
N LEU A 23 23.21 -12.54 -15.18
CA LEU A 23 22.89 -12.68 -13.76
C LEU A 23 21.66 -13.57 -13.54
N LEU A 24 20.61 -13.42 -14.34
CA LEU A 24 19.42 -14.26 -14.30
C LEU A 24 19.76 -15.73 -14.53
N ALA A 25 20.59 -16.02 -15.53
CA ALA A 25 21.06 -17.37 -15.83
C ALA A 25 21.85 -17.96 -14.64
N LEU A 26 22.83 -17.20 -14.14
CA LEU A 26 23.67 -17.63 -13.01
C LEU A 26 22.84 -17.95 -11.76
N VAL A 27 21.88 -17.09 -11.40
CA VAL A 27 21.03 -17.30 -10.23
C VAL A 27 20.07 -18.47 -10.45
N ALA A 28 19.48 -18.62 -11.64
CA ALA A 28 18.62 -19.75 -11.97
C ALA A 28 19.38 -21.08 -11.86
N GLU A 29 20.58 -21.17 -12.44
CA GLU A 29 21.45 -22.35 -12.37
C GLU A 29 21.86 -22.68 -10.94
N SER A 30 22.20 -21.67 -10.12
CA SER A 30 22.54 -21.85 -8.70
C SER A 30 21.40 -22.47 -7.88
N ARG A 31 20.16 -22.37 -8.39
CA ARG A 31 18.94 -22.95 -7.78
C ARG A 31 18.49 -24.24 -8.45
N GLY A 32 19.30 -24.79 -9.35
CA GLY A 32 19.05 -26.06 -10.03
C GLY A 32 18.12 -25.97 -11.24
N PHE A 33 17.83 -24.77 -11.75
CA PHE A 33 17.03 -24.60 -12.96
C PHE A 33 17.90 -24.49 -14.20
N VAL A 34 17.42 -25.05 -15.31
CA VAL A 34 17.94 -24.72 -16.65
C VAL A 34 17.08 -23.60 -17.21
N CYS A 35 17.68 -22.50 -17.65
CA CYS A 35 16.95 -21.34 -18.11
C CYS A 35 16.99 -21.20 -19.65
N GLU A 36 15.87 -20.76 -20.24
CA GLU A 36 15.75 -20.45 -21.66
C GLU A 36 15.04 -19.11 -21.83
N PHE A 37 15.74 -18.13 -22.40
CA PHE A 37 15.16 -16.81 -22.66
C PHE A 37 14.30 -16.83 -23.91
N ALA A 38 13.13 -16.19 -23.85
CA ALA A 38 12.35 -15.91 -25.04
C ALA A 38 13.16 -15.03 -26.02
N ALA A 39 12.88 -15.17 -27.32
CA ALA A 39 13.58 -14.44 -28.37
C ALA A 39 13.48 -12.92 -28.19
N ASP A 40 12.31 -12.44 -27.75
CA ASP A 40 12.05 -11.03 -27.45
C ASP A 40 12.68 -10.53 -26.13
N GLY A 41 13.24 -11.42 -25.31
CA GLY A 41 13.82 -11.11 -24.00
C GLY A 41 12.78 -10.72 -22.94
N GLY A 42 11.48 -10.85 -23.25
CA GLY A 42 10.37 -10.47 -22.37
C GLY A 42 10.06 -11.49 -21.29
N SER A 43 10.52 -12.73 -21.45
CA SER A 43 10.34 -13.80 -20.48
C SER A 43 11.52 -14.77 -20.42
N LEU A 44 11.57 -15.52 -19.32
CA LEU A 44 12.52 -16.58 -19.02
C LEU A 44 11.74 -17.85 -18.65
N THR A 45 11.97 -18.94 -19.37
CA THR A 45 11.45 -20.25 -18.99
C THR A 45 12.46 -20.94 -18.09
N LEU A 46 12.08 -21.28 -16.86
CA LEU A 46 12.87 -22.10 -15.96
C LEU A 46 12.39 -23.54 -16.08
N ARG A 47 13.26 -24.41 -16.58
CA ARG A 47 13.02 -25.86 -16.68
C ARG A 47 13.56 -26.54 -15.42
N GLY A 48 12.65 -27.17 -14.71
CA GLY A 48 12.84 -27.88 -13.43
C GLY A 48 11.50 -28.49 -12.98
N GLU A 49 11.43 -28.93 -11.73
CA GLU A 49 10.16 -29.31 -11.09
C GLU A 49 9.75 -28.23 -10.06
N PRO A 50 8.76 -27.36 -10.36
CA PRO A 50 7.98 -27.23 -11.60
C PRO A 50 8.72 -26.46 -12.72
N THR A 51 8.26 -26.63 -13.96
CA THR A 51 8.64 -25.74 -15.07
C THR A 51 7.78 -24.50 -15.03
N LEU A 52 8.39 -23.32 -15.02
CA LEU A 52 7.67 -22.04 -14.92
C LEU A 52 8.17 -21.01 -15.95
N THR A 53 7.27 -20.10 -16.34
CA THR A 53 7.60 -18.95 -17.19
C THR A 53 7.60 -17.68 -16.33
N VAL A 54 8.72 -16.97 -16.31
CA VAL A 54 8.93 -15.73 -15.56
C VAL A 54 8.89 -14.56 -16.53
N ARG A 55 8.00 -13.58 -16.32
CA ARG A 55 8.04 -12.33 -17.08
C ARG A 55 9.18 -11.44 -16.58
N LEU A 56 9.92 -10.84 -17.51
CA LEU A 56 11.09 -10.02 -17.23
C LEU A 56 10.85 -8.52 -17.45
N THR A 57 9.75 -8.13 -18.11
CA THR A 57 9.48 -6.72 -18.47
C THR A 57 9.57 -5.77 -17.26
N GLY A 58 8.90 -6.12 -16.17
CA GLY A 58 8.92 -5.29 -14.97
C GLY A 58 10.24 -5.35 -14.21
N LEU A 59 10.90 -6.51 -14.17
CA LEU A 59 12.25 -6.66 -13.62
C LEU A 59 13.26 -5.76 -14.34
N ARG A 60 13.24 -5.74 -15.68
CA ARG A 60 14.14 -4.88 -16.49
C ARG A 60 13.88 -3.40 -16.23
N ARG A 61 12.61 -2.99 -16.14
CA ARG A 61 12.24 -1.61 -15.78
C ARG A 61 12.76 -1.22 -14.41
N GLU A 62 12.70 -2.12 -13.44
CA GLU A 62 13.19 -1.88 -12.09
C GLU A 62 14.72 -1.88 -12.02
N ALA A 63 15.40 -2.79 -12.72
CA ALA A 63 16.85 -2.80 -12.85
C ALA A 63 17.38 -1.49 -13.45
N GLY A 64 16.67 -0.91 -14.43
CA GLY A 64 17.00 0.40 -15.02
C GLY A 64 16.88 1.60 -14.06
N ARG A 65 16.27 1.43 -12.89
CA ARG A 65 16.15 2.47 -11.84
C ARG A 65 17.16 2.31 -10.70
N ARG A 66 17.87 1.18 -10.66
CA ARG A 66 18.80 0.84 -9.57
C ARG A 66 20.25 0.87 -10.04
N ALA A 67 21.17 1.02 -9.08
CA ALA A 67 22.57 0.83 -9.38
C ALA A 67 22.85 -0.65 -9.74
N ARG A 68 23.85 -0.89 -10.60
CA ARG A 68 24.18 -2.25 -11.05
C ARG A 68 24.59 -3.18 -9.90
N GLU A 69 25.14 -2.62 -8.82
CA GLU A 69 25.48 -3.34 -7.59
C GLU A 69 24.27 -3.97 -6.87
N ASP A 70 23.07 -3.42 -7.07
CA ASP A 70 21.83 -3.94 -6.46
C ASP A 70 21.20 -5.07 -7.29
N TRP A 71 21.62 -5.24 -8.54
CA TRP A 71 21.00 -6.21 -9.46
C TRP A 71 21.04 -7.66 -8.98
N PRO A 72 22.13 -8.17 -8.36
CA PRO A 72 22.16 -9.55 -7.86
C PRO A 72 21.05 -9.84 -6.83
N VAL A 73 20.81 -8.90 -5.90
CA VAL A 73 19.73 -9.03 -4.90
C VAL A 73 18.36 -8.98 -5.58
N LEU A 74 18.15 -8.00 -6.47
CA LEU A 74 16.91 -7.84 -7.22
C LEU A 74 16.55 -9.12 -8.00
N VAL A 75 17.51 -9.69 -8.74
CA VAL A 75 17.34 -10.93 -9.52
C VAL A 75 17.03 -12.12 -8.61
N SER A 76 17.81 -12.27 -7.53
CA SER A 76 17.63 -13.36 -6.55
C SER A 76 16.22 -13.34 -5.95
N GLU A 77 15.73 -12.18 -5.53
CA GLU A 77 14.40 -12.02 -4.95
C GLU A 77 13.28 -12.18 -5.98
N HIS A 78 13.47 -11.71 -7.22
CA HIS A 78 12.50 -11.89 -8.30
C HIS A 78 12.29 -13.37 -8.63
N LEU A 79 13.39 -14.11 -8.83
CA LEU A 79 13.30 -15.54 -9.09
C LEU A 79 12.77 -16.33 -7.88
N ALA A 80 13.08 -15.91 -6.65
CA ALA A 80 12.62 -16.61 -5.45
C ALA A 80 11.10 -16.51 -5.33
N HIS A 81 10.59 -15.31 -5.57
CA HIS A 81 9.17 -15.02 -5.60
C HIS A 81 8.46 -15.74 -6.73
N ALA A 82 8.98 -15.70 -7.95
CA ALA A 82 8.36 -16.41 -9.08
C ALA A 82 8.22 -17.91 -8.84
N VAL A 83 9.20 -18.53 -8.18
CA VAL A 83 9.12 -19.94 -7.75
C VAL A 83 8.09 -20.13 -6.64
N ALA A 84 8.09 -19.25 -5.63
CA ALA A 84 7.14 -19.32 -4.52
C ALA A 84 5.68 -19.15 -4.95
N THR A 85 5.43 -18.37 -6.02
CA THR A 85 4.08 -18.09 -6.55
C THR A 85 3.72 -18.94 -7.77
N ALA A 86 4.53 -19.93 -8.17
CA ALA A 86 4.35 -20.70 -9.41
C ALA A 86 3.03 -21.50 -9.50
N GLY A 87 2.29 -21.64 -8.39
CA GLY A 87 0.98 -22.28 -8.33
C GLY A 87 -0.18 -21.32 -8.03
N GLU A 88 0.06 -20.01 -7.96
CA GLU A 88 -1.01 -19.03 -7.76
C GLU A 88 -1.91 -18.97 -9.02
N PRO A 89 -3.23 -18.85 -8.85
CA PRO A 89 -4.17 -18.91 -9.98
C PRO A 89 -4.15 -17.68 -10.88
N ALA A 90 -3.56 -16.57 -10.43
CA ALA A 90 -3.54 -15.30 -11.16
C ALA A 90 -2.10 -14.83 -11.43
N ASP A 91 -1.80 -14.50 -12.68
CA ASP A 91 -0.55 -13.83 -13.05
C ASP A 91 -0.66 -12.34 -12.71
N LEU A 92 -0.01 -11.90 -11.62
CA LEU A 92 -0.06 -10.49 -11.22
C LEU A 92 0.66 -9.54 -12.19
N CYS A 93 1.50 -10.04 -13.10
CA CYS A 93 2.05 -9.22 -14.17
C CYS A 93 1.05 -8.99 -15.33
N ASP A 94 -0.04 -9.77 -15.38
CA ASP A 94 -1.15 -9.54 -16.30
C ASP A 94 -2.17 -8.61 -15.64
N LEU A 95 -2.29 -7.38 -16.15
CA LEU A 95 -3.21 -6.39 -15.58
C LEU A 95 -4.67 -6.86 -15.65
N GLU A 96 -5.09 -7.63 -16.65
CA GLU A 96 -6.48 -8.09 -16.74
C GLU A 96 -6.83 -9.05 -15.61
N GLN A 97 -5.86 -9.87 -15.19
CA GLN A 97 -6.00 -10.80 -14.06
C GLN A 97 -5.79 -10.11 -12.72
N ALA A 98 -4.84 -9.18 -12.63
CA ALA A 98 -4.52 -8.44 -11.41
C ALA A 98 -5.60 -7.41 -11.05
N ALA A 99 -6.13 -6.68 -12.05
CA ALA A 99 -7.09 -5.59 -11.90
C ALA A 99 -8.25 -5.89 -10.92
N PRO A 100 -9.00 -7.00 -11.05
CA PRO A 100 -10.10 -7.30 -10.12
C PRO A 100 -9.65 -7.65 -8.70
N LEU A 101 -8.36 -8.00 -8.51
CA LEU A 101 -7.80 -8.38 -7.22
C LEU A 101 -7.17 -7.21 -6.48
N LEU A 102 -6.98 -6.06 -7.15
CA LEU A 102 -6.32 -4.90 -6.58
C LEU A 102 -7.16 -4.28 -5.46
N ARG A 103 -6.51 -4.04 -4.31
CA ARG A 103 -7.04 -3.26 -3.19
C ARG A 103 -5.98 -2.31 -2.64
N THR A 104 -6.42 -1.37 -1.82
CA THR A 104 -5.54 -0.52 -1.01
C THR A 104 -5.50 -1.01 0.43
N ARG A 105 -4.33 -0.96 1.06
CA ARG A 105 -4.14 -1.23 2.48
C ARG A 105 -3.27 -0.14 3.09
N VAL A 106 -3.64 0.36 4.26
CA VAL A 106 -2.78 1.30 4.99
C VAL A 106 -1.93 0.52 5.99
N GLU A 107 -0.66 0.89 6.08
CA GLU A 107 0.30 0.37 7.05
C GLU A 107 1.01 1.53 7.77
N SER A 108 1.61 1.22 8.91
CA SER A 108 2.58 2.11 9.55
C SER A 108 3.87 2.15 8.72
N VAL A 109 4.46 3.34 8.56
CA VAL A 109 5.76 3.50 7.89
C VAL A 109 6.86 2.74 8.64
N ASP A 110 6.81 2.70 9.98
CA ASP A 110 7.81 2.03 10.82
C ASP A 110 7.74 0.50 10.73
N GLU A 111 6.59 -0.06 10.32
CA GLU A 111 6.39 -1.50 10.17
C GLU A 111 6.80 -2.03 8.78
N LEU A 112 7.10 -1.13 7.84
CA LEU A 112 7.58 -1.51 6.51
C LEU A 112 9.04 -1.92 6.56
N ALA A 113 9.31 -3.22 6.37
CA ALA A 113 10.66 -3.74 6.31
C ALA A 113 11.51 -3.13 5.17
N ASP A 114 10.90 -2.92 3.99
CA ASP A 114 11.56 -2.28 2.85
C ASP A 114 10.58 -1.45 2.00
N PRO A 115 10.53 -0.12 2.20
CA PRO A 115 9.69 0.78 1.41
C PRO A 115 10.01 0.81 -0.09
N ALA A 116 11.20 0.40 -0.51
CA ALA A 116 11.58 0.37 -1.93
C ALA A 116 11.07 -0.89 -2.66
N ARG A 117 10.42 -1.82 -1.96
CA ARG A 117 9.93 -3.11 -2.48
C ARG A 117 8.41 -3.19 -2.54
N ILE A 118 7.74 -2.07 -2.29
CA ILE A 118 6.29 -1.99 -2.30
C ILE A 118 5.84 -0.86 -3.21
N VAL A 119 4.62 -1.01 -3.69
CA VAL A 119 3.94 0.00 -4.49
C VAL A 119 2.94 0.73 -3.60
N GLY A 120 3.08 2.05 -3.46
CA GLY A 120 2.20 2.83 -2.59
C GLY A 120 2.43 4.34 -2.65
N ARG A 121 1.77 5.06 -1.75
CA ARG A 121 1.95 6.51 -1.54
C ARG A 121 1.85 6.86 -0.06
N HIS A 122 2.62 7.86 0.38
CA HIS A 122 2.47 8.40 1.73
C HIS A 122 1.13 9.11 1.89
N LEU A 123 0.42 8.81 2.98
CA LEU A 123 -0.72 9.60 3.43
C LEU A 123 -0.25 10.74 4.33
N ASN A 124 0.71 10.44 5.21
CA ASN A 124 1.41 11.40 6.05
C ASN A 124 2.80 10.81 6.42
N ALA A 125 3.44 11.36 7.46
CA ALA A 125 4.76 10.91 7.91
C ALA A 125 4.75 9.51 8.54
N ASP A 126 3.62 9.08 9.10
CA ASP A 126 3.50 7.85 9.89
C ASP A 126 2.77 6.74 9.12
N LEU A 127 2.00 7.11 8.07
CA LEU A 127 1.13 6.20 7.34
C LEU A 127 1.39 6.20 5.84
N VAL A 128 1.35 5.00 5.28
CA VAL A 128 1.50 4.73 3.85
C VAL A 128 0.33 3.90 3.35
N GLU A 129 -0.22 4.28 2.20
CA GLU A 129 -1.23 3.51 1.49
C GLU A 129 -0.55 2.66 0.42
N LEU A 130 -0.66 1.35 0.57
CA LEU A 130 -0.09 0.34 -0.31
C LEU A 130 -1.11 -0.17 -1.31
N LEU A 131 -0.61 -0.50 -2.50
CA LEU A 131 -1.30 -1.33 -3.46
C LEU A 131 -1.11 -2.80 -3.08
N THR A 132 -2.22 -3.52 -2.92
CA THR A 132 -2.23 -4.95 -2.66
C THR A 132 -2.98 -5.70 -3.75
N ALA A 133 -2.62 -6.96 -3.94
CA ALA A 133 -3.32 -7.89 -4.82
C ALA A 133 -3.34 -9.25 -4.13
N ALA A 134 -4.51 -9.91 -4.13
CA ALA A 134 -4.70 -11.19 -3.44
C ALA A 134 -4.22 -11.19 -1.96
N GLY A 135 -4.34 -10.05 -1.27
CA GLY A 135 -4.01 -9.91 0.15
C GLY A 135 -2.55 -9.59 0.47
N ARG A 136 -1.64 -9.53 -0.51
CA ARG A 136 -0.24 -9.14 -0.32
C ARG A 136 0.13 -7.83 -1.02
N PRO A 137 1.15 -7.10 -0.56
CA PRO A 137 1.68 -5.96 -1.30
C PRO A 137 2.12 -6.34 -2.72
N VAL A 138 1.80 -5.47 -3.68
CA VAL A 138 2.30 -5.57 -5.04
C VAL A 138 3.74 -5.08 -5.08
N ARG A 139 4.61 -5.86 -5.73
CA ARG A 139 6.01 -5.50 -5.92
C ARG A 139 6.20 -4.54 -7.11
N PRO A 140 7.22 -3.67 -7.10
CA PRO A 140 7.54 -2.78 -8.22
C PRO A 140 7.72 -3.52 -9.56
N GLU A 141 8.28 -4.72 -9.55
CA GLU A 141 8.47 -5.55 -10.76
C GLU A 141 7.14 -6.07 -11.30
N GLU A 142 6.15 -6.37 -10.45
CA GLU A 142 4.82 -6.80 -10.88
C GLU A 142 4.06 -5.63 -11.49
N ALA A 143 4.02 -4.49 -10.79
CA ALA A 143 3.41 -3.28 -11.31
C ALA A 143 4.12 -2.75 -12.57
N GLY A 144 5.43 -3.00 -12.68
CA GLY A 144 6.23 -2.68 -13.85
C GLY A 144 5.82 -3.45 -15.10
N CYS A 145 5.10 -4.56 -15.00
CA CYS A 145 4.55 -5.29 -16.14
C CYS A 145 3.34 -4.58 -16.78
N TRP A 146 2.64 -3.71 -16.04
CA TRP A 146 1.38 -3.15 -16.49
C TRP A 146 1.54 -2.02 -17.52
N PRO A 147 0.56 -1.85 -18.43
CA PRO A 147 0.54 -0.75 -19.40
C PRO A 147 0.05 0.58 -18.80
N VAL A 148 -0.14 0.65 -17.48
CA VAL A 148 -0.63 1.85 -16.78
C VAL A 148 0.39 2.30 -15.71
N PRO A 149 0.46 3.60 -15.41
CA PRO A 149 1.21 4.09 -14.27
C PRO A 149 0.69 3.52 -12.94
N THR A 150 1.60 3.32 -11.99
CA THR A 150 1.29 2.92 -10.62
C THR A 150 0.17 3.73 -9.96
N ALA A 151 0.13 5.06 -10.17
CA ALA A 151 -0.91 5.91 -9.62
C ALA A 151 -2.31 5.53 -10.14
N GLN A 152 -2.44 5.17 -11.42
CA GLN A 152 -3.70 4.71 -11.98
C GLN A 152 -4.09 3.33 -11.44
N ALA A 153 -3.12 2.45 -11.19
CA ALA A 153 -3.39 1.16 -10.53
C ALA A 153 -3.89 1.33 -9.09
N LEU A 154 -3.35 2.30 -8.34
CA LEU A 154 -3.87 2.69 -7.02
C LEU A 154 -5.32 3.21 -7.12
N ASP A 155 -5.63 4.05 -8.11
CA ASP A 155 -6.99 4.55 -8.30
C ASP A 155 -7.98 3.42 -8.65
N LEU A 156 -7.55 2.44 -9.45
CA LEU A 156 -8.32 1.22 -9.74
C LEU A 156 -8.57 0.41 -8.46
N ALA A 157 -7.56 0.25 -7.62
CA ALA A 157 -7.67 -0.43 -6.34
C ALA A 157 -8.66 0.26 -5.39
N VAL A 158 -8.62 1.60 -5.33
CA VAL A 158 -9.58 2.41 -4.57
C VAL A 158 -11.01 2.21 -5.10
N ALA A 159 -11.19 2.17 -6.42
CA ALA A 159 -12.49 1.93 -7.04
C ALA A 159 -13.04 0.52 -6.73
N ASN A 160 -12.19 -0.50 -6.73
CA ASN A 160 -12.58 -1.86 -6.33
C ASN A 160 -13.07 -1.92 -4.88
N VAL A 161 -12.34 -1.30 -3.95
CA VAL A 161 -12.74 -1.24 -2.53
C VAL A 161 -14.13 -0.61 -2.40
N ARG A 162 -14.38 0.53 -3.07
CA ARG A 162 -15.70 1.18 -3.04
C ARG A 162 -16.82 0.31 -3.62
N ARG A 163 -16.54 -0.42 -4.70
CA ARG A 163 -17.54 -1.26 -5.40
C ARG A 163 -17.94 -2.48 -4.60
N GLU A 164 -17.01 -3.07 -3.85
CA GLU A 164 -17.16 -4.41 -3.30
C GLU A 164 -17.58 -4.43 -1.83
N GLU A 165 -17.26 -3.37 -1.08
CA GLU A 165 -17.51 -3.34 0.36
C GLU A 165 -18.18 -2.05 0.80
N ARG A 166 -19.14 -2.18 1.71
CA ARG A 166 -19.67 -1.08 2.51
C ARG A 166 -19.49 -1.44 3.97
N LEU A 167 -18.78 -0.59 4.71
CA LEU A 167 -18.52 -0.81 6.14
C LEU A 167 -19.82 -0.65 6.95
N PRO A 168 -20.20 -1.64 7.78
CA PRO A 168 -21.17 -1.44 8.86
C PRO A 168 -20.72 -0.30 9.78
N VAL A 169 -21.68 0.52 10.20
CA VAL A 169 -21.45 1.64 11.11
C VAL A 169 -22.07 1.30 12.45
N GLU A 170 -21.28 1.32 13.52
CA GLU A 170 -21.73 1.02 14.87
C GLU A 170 -21.39 2.17 15.82
N PRO A 171 -22.39 2.79 16.47
CA PRO A 171 -22.14 3.72 17.56
C PRO A 171 -21.57 2.98 18.77
N ILE A 172 -20.43 3.45 19.26
CA ILE A 172 -19.79 2.96 20.48
C ILE A 172 -19.45 4.14 21.39
N GLU A 173 -19.09 3.85 22.64
CA GLU A 173 -18.59 4.87 23.57
C GLU A 173 -17.18 4.54 24.07
N LEU A 174 -16.28 5.51 23.97
CA LEU A 174 -14.95 5.44 24.55
C LEU A 174 -14.90 6.31 25.82
N SER A 175 -15.17 5.68 26.97
CA SER A 175 -15.20 6.36 28.28
C SER A 175 -16.11 7.60 28.28
N GLY A 176 -17.34 7.45 27.78
CA GLY A 176 -18.33 8.52 27.67
C GLY A 176 -18.06 9.53 26.56
N THR A 177 -17.21 9.18 25.58
CA THR A 177 -17.08 9.92 24.31
C THR A 177 -17.76 9.12 23.22
N PRO A 178 -18.79 9.65 22.53
CA PRO A 178 -19.44 8.95 21.44
C PRO A 178 -18.50 8.84 20.24
N VAL A 179 -18.40 7.66 19.65
CA VAL A 179 -17.53 7.35 18.52
C VAL A 179 -18.28 6.42 17.58
N LEU A 180 -18.07 6.55 16.28
CA LEU A 180 -18.57 5.59 15.31
C LEU A 180 -17.44 4.64 14.93
N ARG A 181 -17.72 3.34 15.03
CA ARG A 181 -16.85 2.28 14.53
C ARG A 181 -17.32 1.86 13.14
N LEU A 182 -16.40 1.87 12.19
CA LEU A 182 -16.58 1.31 10.85
C LEU A 182 -15.63 0.13 10.70
N THR A 183 -16.14 -1.06 10.45
CA THR A 183 -15.33 -2.29 10.40
C THR A 183 -15.52 -3.02 9.08
N GLY A 184 -14.43 -3.28 8.36
CA GLY A 184 -14.41 -4.04 7.12
C GLY A 184 -14.12 -5.52 7.35
N THR A 185 -14.46 -6.30 6.35
CA THR A 185 -14.07 -7.70 6.16
C THR A 185 -12.72 -7.83 5.45
N ALA A 186 -12.30 -6.79 4.72
CA ALA A 186 -10.99 -6.69 4.09
C ALA A 186 -10.12 -5.62 4.79
N PRO A 187 -8.78 -5.73 4.72
CA PRO A 187 -7.84 -4.78 5.34
C PRO A 187 -7.72 -3.47 4.53
N SER A 188 -8.85 -2.82 4.26
CA SER A 188 -8.97 -1.64 3.39
C SER A 188 -9.79 -0.52 4.01
N ALA A 189 -10.10 -0.59 5.31
CA ALA A 189 -11.06 0.31 5.96
C ALA A 189 -10.67 1.80 5.79
N ALA A 190 -9.39 2.13 5.93
CA ALA A 190 -8.86 3.49 5.74
C ALA A 190 -9.17 4.10 4.37
N THR A 191 -9.37 3.29 3.35
CA THR A 191 -9.72 3.75 1.99
C THR A 191 -11.06 4.48 1.99
N HIS A 192 -11.98 4.06 2.87
CA HIS A 192 -13.35 4.58 2.98
C HIS A 192 -13.43 6.02 3.47
N LEU A 193 -12.34 6.58 4.01
CA LEU A 193 -12.27 8.00 4.37
C LEU A 193 -12.58 8.90 3.17
N ARG A 194 -12.26 8.47 1.95
CA ARG A 194 -12.52 9.22 0.71
C ARG A 194 -14.00 9.46 0.41
N TRP A 195 -14.88 8.65 0.98
CA TRP A 195 -16.33 8.71 0.82
C TRP A 195 -17.00 8.58 2.20
N LEU A 196 -16.43 9.25 3.20
CA LEU A 196 -16.92 9.17 4.57
C LEU A 196 -18.36 9.70 4.72
N ASP A 197 -18.76 10.62 3.84
CA ASP A 197 -20.11 11.15 3.69
C ASP A 197 -21.15 10.09 3.30
N ASP A 198 -20.74 8.97 2.70
CA ASP A 198 -21.61 7.82 2.43
C ASP A 198 -21.97 7.04 3.73
N TYR A 199 -21.29 7.32 4.86
CA TYR A 199 -21.47 6.62 6.15
C TYR A 199 -22.04 7.50 7.26
N LEU A 200 -21.66 8.78 7.32
CA LEU A 200 -22.13 9.72 8.32
C LEU A 200 -22.23 11.14 7.76
N THR A 201 -22.98 11.99 8.45
CA THR A 201 -22.92 13.44 8.19
C THR A 201 -21.56 13.96 8.67
N VAL A 202 -20.70 14.34 7.72
CA VAL A 202 -19.38 14.91 8.01
C VAL A 202 -19.53 16.41 8.28
N PRO A 203 -19.20 16.92 9.48
CA PRO A 203 -19.24 18.35 9.77
C PRO A 203 -18.29 19.16 8.87
N PRO A 204 -18.53 20.48 8.70
CA PRO A 204 -17.61 21.34 7.96
C PRO A 204 -16.18 21.33 8.49
N ASP A 205 -16.02 21.16 9.80
CA ASP A 205 -14.71 21.08 10.46
C ASP A 205 -14.09 19.67 10.42
N GLY A 206 -14.71 18.71 9.71
CA GLY A 206 -14.19 17.37 9.47
C GLY A 206 -14.46 16.36 10.59
N VAL A 207 -13.64 15.31 10.64
CA VAL A 207 -13.74 14.24 11.66
C VAL A 207 -12.37 13.91 12.25
N LEU A 208 -12.36 13.51 13.52
CA LEU A 208 -11.21 12.79 14.09
C LEU A 208 -11.27 11.33 13.66
N VAL A 209 -10.10 10.74 13.42
CA VAL A 209 -9.94 9.36 12.98
C VAL A 209 -8.81 8.69 13.77
N VAL A 210 -9.03 7.47 14.23
CA VAL A 210 -7.95 6.54 14.59
C VAL A 210 -8.10 5.25 13.80
N LEU A 211 -6.97 4.59 13.58
CA LEU A 211 -6.86 3.35 12.81
C LEU A 211 -6.29 2.26 13.72
N PRO A 212 -7.13 1.58 14.51
CA PRO A 212 -6.67 0.56 15.47
C PRO A 212 -6.04 -0.65 14.79
N ASP A 213 -6.40 -0.93 13.54
CA ASP A 213 -5.94 -2.02 12.71
C ASP A 213 -6.37 -1.76 11.24
N PRO A 214 -5.93 -2.55 10.24
CA PRO A 214 -6.31 -2.37 8.84
C PRO A 214 -7.80 -2.50 8.51
N TYR A 215 -8.59 -3.12 9.40
CA TYR A 215 -10.01 -3.42 9.20
C TYR A 215 -10.93 -2.41 9.87
N THR A 216 -10.42 -1.61 10.82
CA THR A 216 -11.27 -0.76 11.66
C THR A 216 -10.90 0.71 11.54
N LEU A 217 -11.93 1.54 11.42
CA LEU A 217 -11.85 2.98 11.65
C LEU A 217 -12.71 3.34 12.86
N LEU A 218 -12.16 4.17 13.75
CA LEU A 218 -12.98 4.86 14.73
C LEU A 218 -13.00 6.34 14.40
N VAL A 219 -14.19 6.90 14.25
CA VAL A 219 -14.37 8.29 13.86
C VAL A 219 -15.22 9.07 14.87
N HIS A 220 -14.87 10.33 15.07
CA HIS A 220 -15.63 11.26 15.90
C HIS A 220 -15.84 12.57 15.13
N PRO A 221 -17.09 12.97 14.84
CA PRO A 221 -17.39 14.25 14.19
C PRO A 221 -16.79 15.44 14.95
N VAL A 222 -16.27 16.43 14.24
CA VAL A 222 -15.80 17.69 14.84
C VAL A 222 -16.92 18.72 14.75
N ASP A 223 -17.81 18.74 15.74
CA ASP A 223 -19.01 19.60 15.78
C ASP A 223 -19.18 20.40 17.08
N GLY A 224 -18.24 20.31 18.01
CA GLY A 224 -18.29 21.02 19.29
C GLY A 224 -17.06 20.82 20.17
N ILE A 225 -17.06 21.48 21.34
CA ILE A 225 -15.94 21.46 22.29
C ILE A 225 -15.60 20.06 22.83
N GLY A 226 -16.53 19.10 22.72
CA GLY A 226 -16.33 17.69 23.04
C GLY A 226 -15.13 17.06 22.31
N VAL A 227 -14.72 17.65 21.18
CA VAL A 227 -13.55 17.23 20.39
C VAL A 227 -12.27 17.14 21.22
N VAL A 228 -12.07 18.01 22.22
CA VAL A 228 -10.86 17.99 23.07
C VAL A 228 -10.79 16.70 23.89
N ARG A 229 -11.93 16.30 24.48
CA ARG A 229 -12.05 15.02 25.19
C ARG A 229 -11.92 13.86 24.21
N ALA A 230 -12.48 13.98 23.01
CA ALA A 230 -12.38 12.93 22.00
C ALA A 230 -10.95 12.64 21.57
N ILE A 231 -10.11 13.68 21.36
CA ILE A 231 -8.68 13.49 21.07
C ILE A 231 -8.01 12.66 22.16
N GLU A 232 -8.26 12.97 23.44
CA GLU A 232 -7.72 12.20 24.56
C GLU A 232 -8.16 10.73 24.50
N ARG A 233 -9.46 10.47 24.35
CA ARG A 233 -10.01 9.11 24.41
C ARG A 233 -9.63 8.26 23.21
N LEU A 234 -9.64 8.84 22.03
CA LEU A 234 -9.17 8.18 20.81
C LEU A 234 -7.66 7.89 20.89
N ARG A 235 -6.86 8.83 21.40
CA ARG A 235 -5.41 8.64 21.57
C ARG A 235 -5.09 7.51 22.54
N VAL A 236 -5.75 7.49 23.71
CA VAL A 236 -5.58 6.43 24.70
C VAL A 236 -6.00 5.07 24.14
N HIS A 237 -7.07 5.03 23.35
CA HIS A 237 -7.50 3.80 22.70
C HIS A 237 -6.47 3.31 21.68
N ALA A 238 -6.05 4.16 20.73
CA ALA A 238 -5.07 3.83 19.70
C ALA A 238 -3.71 3.39 20.31
N ALA A 239 -3.29 4.00 21.42
CA ALA A 239 -2.08 3.60 22.15
C ALA A 239 -2.13 2.14 22.64
N ARG A 240 -3.32 1.65 23.00
CA ARG A 240 -3.51 0.33 23.61
C ARG A 240 -3.66 -0.78 22.59
N THR A 241 -4.13 -0.47 21.39
CA THR A 241 -4.35 -1.48 20.34
C THR A 241 -3.06 -1.84 19.62
N GLY A 242 -2.01 -1.00 19.69
CA GLY A 242 -0.77 -1.21 18.93
C GLY A 242 -1.02 -1.23 17.42
N GLY A 243 -2.01 -0.46 16.98
CA GLY A 243 -2.50 -0.43 15.60
C GLY A 243 -1.59 0.30 14.61
N LEU A 244 -2.17 0.62 13.45
CA LEU A 244 -1.48 1.30 12.34
C LEU A 244 -0.84 2.63 12.74
N SER A 245 -1.41 3.32 13.71
CA SER A 245 -0.77 4.47 14.33
C SER A 245 -1.29 4.64 15.75
N PRO A 246 -0.42 4.96 16.72
CA PRO A 246 -0.87 5.29 18.06
C PRO A 246 -1.55 6.67 18.13
N GLN A 247 -1.53 7.47 17.06
CA GLN A 247 -1.94 8.87 17.06
C GLN A 247 -3.35 9.09 16.51
N VAL A 248 -3.90 10.27 16.82
CA VAL A 248 -5.19 10.74 16.27
C VAL A 248 -4.93 11.51 14.99
N HIS A 249 -5.80 11.31 14.01
CA HIS A 249 -5.75 12.01 12.74
C HIS A 249 -7.00 12.87 12.56
N TRP A 250 -6.86 13.92 11.76
CA TRP A 250 -7.94 14.79 11.34
C TRP A 250 -8.18 14.58 9.85
N TRP A 251 -9.36 14.10 9.51
CA TRP A 251 -9.82 14.01 8.13
C TRP A 251 -10.65 15.24 7.79
N HIS A 252 -10.12 16.05 6.87
CA HIS A 252 -10.75 17.28 6.42
C HIS A 252 -10.29 17.64 5.00
N GLY A 253 -11.24 18.03 4.15
CA GLY A 253 -10.95 18.41 2.76
C GLY A 253 -10.24 17.32 1.95
N GLY A 254 -10.55 16.04 2.18
CA GLY A 254 -9.92 14.92 1.47
C GLY A 254 -8.50 14.58 1.94
N ARG A 255 -8.04 15.14 3.06
CA ARG A 255 -6.68 14.96 3.59
C ARG A 255 -6.70 14.41 5.01
N LEU A 256 -5.82 13.44 5.28
CA LEU A 256 -5.60 12.88 6.60
C LEU A 256 -4.39 13.52 7.27
N THR A 257 -4.62 14.39 8.23
CA THR A 257 -3.56 15.15 8.91
C THR A 257 -3.31 14.62 10.31
N LEU A 258 -2.05 14.38 10.66
CA LEU A 258 -1.68 13.93 11.99
C LEU A 258 -1.93 15.02 13.05
N ILE A 259 -2.60 14.65 14.15
CA ILE A 259 -2.64 15.43 15.39
C ILE A 259 -1.68 14.74 16.37
N LYS A 260 -0.50 15.33 16.56
CA LYS A 260 0.46 14.80 17.53
C LYS A 260 -0.10 14.96 18.94
N ALA A 261 -0.25 13.86 19.65
CA ALA A 261 -0.72 13.85 21.01
C ALA A 261 0.13 12.90 21.85
N ASP A 262 0.78 13.43 22.87
CA ASP A 262 1.64 12.68 23.78
C ASP A 262 1.01 12.57 25.16
N ILE A 263 1.12 11.38 25.74
CA ILE A 263 0.69 11.12 27.11
C ILE A 263 1.94 11.22 27.99
N VAL A 264 2.05 12.31 28.76
CA VAL A 264 3.21 12.57 29.62
C VAL A 264 2.83 12.42 31.09
N MET A 265 3.72 11.78 31.86
CA MET A 265 3.60 11.73 33.32
C MET A 265 4.30 12.95 33.92
N ARG A 266 3.55 13.85 34.56
CA ARG A 266 4.12 15.02 35.24
C ARG A 266 3.59 15.10 36.67
N GLY A 267 4.49 14.91 37.65
CA GLY A 267 4.13 14.97 39.07
C GLY A 267 3.13 13.91 39.52
N GLY A 268 3.21 12.69 38.96
CA GLY A 268 2.27 11.60 39.26
C GLY A 268 0.91 11.70 38.55
N GLN A 269 0.66 12.76 37.77
CA GLN A 269 -0.53 12.90 36.94
C GLN A 269 -0.22 12.64 35.47
N THR A 270 -1.07 11.84 34.83
CA THR A 270 -1.10 11.65 33.38
C THR A 270 -1.68 12.91 32.73
N ARG A 271 -0.91 13.57 31.87
CA ARG A 271 -1.37 14.73 31.08
C ARG A 271 -1.28 14.42 29.60
N LEU A 272 -2.29 14.84 28.85
CA LEU A 272 -2.24 14.86 27.40
C LEU A 272 -1.62 16.18 26.93
N VAL A 273 -0.55 16.09 26.15
CA VAL A 273 0.03 17.22 25.43
C VAL A 273 -0.34 17.07 23.97
N VAL A 274 -1.20 17.94 23.47
CA VAL A 274 -1.62 17.94 22.07
C VAL A 274 -0.90 19.06 21.35
N ALA A 275 -0.23 18.73 20.25
CA ALA A 275 0.35 19.65 19.29
C ALA A 275 -0.44 19.56 17.98
N PRO A 276 -1.60 20.24 17.89
CA PRO A 276 -2.41 20.21 16.68
C PRO A 276 -1.73 20.97 15.54
N PRO A 277 -1.98 20.59 14.28
CA PRO A 277 -1.56 21.39 13.14
C PRO A 277 -2.22 22.79 13.20
N PRO A 278 -1.59 23.85 12.65
CA PRO A 278 -2.08 25.22 12.78
C PRO A 278 -3.53 25.42 12.34
N GLU A 279 -3.97 24.70 11.31
CA GLU A 279 -5.35 24.76 10.81
C GLU A 279 -6.34 24.18 11.82
N PHE A 280 -6.02 23.04 12.43
CA PHE A 280 -6.86 22.42 13.45
C PHE A 280 -6.87 23.23 14.75
N ALA A 281 -5.76 23.88 15.12
CA ALA A 281 -5.72 24.80 16.25
C ALA A 281 -6.74 25.95 16.10
N ARG A 282 -6.95 26.46 14.88
CA ARG A 282 -7.98 27.47 14.60
C ARG A 282 -9.39 26.91 14.74
N VAL A 283 -9.62 25.66 14.35
CA VAL A 283 -10.90 24.96 14.59
C VAL A 283 -11.18 24.91 16.08
N LEU A 284 -10.23 24.41 16.89
CA LEU A 284 -10.37 24.33 18.34
C LEU A 284 -10.65 25.70 18.99
N ALA A 285 -9.97 26.76 18.53
CA ALA A 285 -10.20 28.10 19.02
C ALA A 285 -11.61 28.62 18.71
N ARG A 286 -12.18 28.29 17.53
CA ARG A 286 -13.56 28.64 17.18
C ARG A 286 -14.58 27.88 18.01
N LEU A 287 -14.35 26.60 18.28
CA LEU A 287 -15.26 25.74 19.05
C LEU A 287 -15.27 26.06 20.56
N ALA A 288 -14.29 26.82 21.04
CA ALA A 288 -14.18 27.24 22.44
C ALA A 288 -14.96 28.52 22.77
N VAL A 289 -15.57 29.16 21.78
CA VAL A 289 -16.41 30.36 21.90
C VAL A 289 -17.88 29.94 21.89
#